data_AF-A0A2D5SGR0-F1
#
_entry.id   AF-A0A2D5SGR0-F1
#
_cell.length_a   1.000
_cell.length_b   1.000
_cell.length_c   1.000
_cell.angle_alpha   90.00
_cell.angle_beta   90.00
_cell.angle_gamma   90.00
#
_symmetry.space_group_name_H-M   'P 1'
#
loop_
_entity.id
_entity.type
_entity.pdbx_description
1 polymer ?
#
loop_
_entity_poly.entity_id
_entity_poly.type
_entity_poly.pdbx_seq_one_letter_code
_entity_poly.pdbx_strand_id
1 'polypeptide(L)' 'MISLTPYSRENPVKISQEEYEKLVHMNEKGWSHCDSKEECLAKLHYLREGFAQGKIADGDFHEREEKMVVGYWNRGS' A
#
# COMPACT_ATOMS: atom_id res chain seq x y z
N MET A 1 4.88 13.60 -7.93
CA MET A 1 4.63 13.34 -6.49
C MET A 1 3.33 12.58 -6.37
N ILE A 2 3.34 11.41 -5.76
CA ILE A 2 2.14 10.59 -5.51
C ILE A 2 1.68 10.86 -4.08
N SER A 3 0.38 11.08 -3.87
CA SER A 3 -0.20 11.29 -2.54
C SER A 3 -0.75 9.97 -2.02
N LEU A 4 -0.13 9.44 -0.96
CA LEU A 4 -0.54 8.18 -0.35
C LEU A 4 -1.69 8.32 0.64
N THR A 5 -1.93 9.54 1.15
CA THR A 5 -3.05 9.87 2.03
C THR A 5 -3.87 11.03 1.46
N PRO A 6 -4.61 10.83 0.36
CA PRO A 6 -5.29 11.90 -0.38
C PRO A 6 -6.35 12.65 0.44
N TYR A 7 -6.84 12.04 1.53
CA TYR A 7 -7.83 12.64 2.44
C TYR A 7 -7.20 13.31 3.68
N SER A 8 -5.89 13.19 3.89
CA SER A 8 -5.20 13.82 5.01
C SER A 8 -5.02 15.32 4.73
N ARG A 9 -5.56 16.17 5.62
CA ARG A 9 -5.50 17.63 5.47
C ARG A 9 -4.26 18.23 6.13
N GLU A 10 -3.86 17.72 7.29
CA GLU A 10 -2.78 18.32 8.10
C GLU A 10 -1.41 17.83 7.66
N ASN A 11 -1.25 16.52 7.46
CA ASN A 11 0.02 15.90 7.12
C ASN A 11 -0.19 14.87 5.99
N PRO A 12 -0.37 15.32 4.73
CA PRO A 12 -0.45 14.41 3.60
C PRO A 12 0.90 13.78 3.33
N VAL A 13 0.94 12.45 3.26
CA VAL A 13 2.13 11.69 2.88
C VAL A 13 2.23 11.75 1.36
N LYS A 14 3.30 12.38 0.87
CA LYS A 14 3.59 12.48 -0.56
C LYS A 14 5.01 12.01 -0.82
N ILE A 15 5.18 11.15 -1.81
CA ILE A 15 6.48 10.60 -2.19
C ILE A 15 6.77 10.80 -3.68
N SER A 16 8.03 10.68 -4.07
CA SER A 16 8.42 10.74 -5.48
C SER A 16 7.95 9.49 -6.24
N GLN A 17 7.96 9.54 -7.58
CA GLN A 17 7.66 8.36 -8.40
C GLN A 17 8.69 7.25 -8.16
N GLU A 18 9.97 7.60 -8.08
CA GLU A 18 11.06 6.66 -7.85
C GLU A 18 10.94 5.95 -6.50
N GLU A 19 10.63 6.71 -5.44
CA GLU A 19 10.41 6.14 -4.11
C GLU A 19 9.17 5.25 -4.07
N TYR A 20 8.09 5.67 -4.74
CA TYR A 20 6.89 4.86 -4.87
C TYR A 20 7.16 3.53 -5.56
N GLU A 21 7.86 3.55 -6.70
CA GLU A 21 8.24 2.34 -7.42
C GLU A 21 9.11 1.43 -6.57
N LYS A 22 10.08 1.99 -5.85
CA LYS A 22 10.91 1.20 -4.92
C LYS A 22 10.04 0.50 -3.87
N LEU A 23 9.16 1.23 -3.18
CA LEU A 23 8.33 0.69 -2.10
C LEU A 23 7.33 -0.36 -2.59
N VAL A 24 6.71 -0.15 -3.75
CA VAL A 24 5.73 -1.09 -4.32
C VAL A 24 6.37 -2.41 -4.73
N HIS A 25 7.63 -2.39 -5.18
CA HIS A 25 8.34 -3.58 -5.64
C HIS A 25 9.16 -4.29 -4.54
N MET A 26 9.24 -3.74 -3.32
CA MET A 26 9.84 -4.44 -2.18
C MET A 26 9.04 -5.69 -1.83
N ASN A 27 9.67 -6.87 -1.92
CA ASN A 27 8.99 -8.16 -1.74
C ASN A 27 9.85 -9.23 -1.07
N GLU A 28 10.96 -8.86 -0.44
CA GLU A 28 11.92 -9.81 0.16
C GLU A 28 11.29 -10.77 1.18
N LYS A 29 10.25 -10.32 1.91
CA LYS A 29 9.49 -11.11 2.89
C LYS A 29 8.05 -11.39 2.44
N GLY A 30 7.78 -11.27 1.15
CA GLY A 30 6.45 -11.34 0.54
C GLY A 30 5.83 -9.96 0.33
N TRP A 31 4.98 -9.82 -0.70
CA TRP A 31 4.47 -8.52 -1.12
C TRP A 31 3.60 -7.83 -0.07
N SER A 32 2.72 -8.58 0.61
CA SER A 32 1.87 -8.06 1.69
C SER A 32 2.62 -7.73 2.99
N HIS A 33 3.91 -8.06 3.06
CA HIS A 33 4.75 -7.72 4.19
C HIS A 33 5.26 -6.29 4.03
N CYS A 34 5.02 -5.43 5.04
CA CYS A 34 5.45 -4.04 5.03
C CYS A 34 6.26 -3.75 6.29
N ASP A 35 7.48 -3.24 6.13
CA ASP A 35 8.40 -2.89 7.22
C ASP A 35 8.25 -1.41 7.65
N SER A 36 7.58 -0.56 6.86
CA SER A 36 7.30 0.84 7.21
C SER A 36 5.86 1.28 6.90
N LYS A 37 5.47 2.42 7.46
CA LYS A 37 4.16 3.05 7.17
C LYS A 37 4.07 3.47 5.71
N GLU A 38 5.13 4.06 5.18
CA GLU A 38 5.24 4.51 3.80
C GLU A 38 5.11 3.35 2.83
N GLU A 39 5.75 2.21 3.12
CA GLU A 39 5.64 0.99 2.31
C GLU A 39 4.20 0.46 2.30
N CYS A 40 3.58 0.36 3.47
CA CYS A 40 2.20 -0.08 3.61
C CYS A 40 1.24 0.83 2.81
N LEU A 41 1.38 2.14 2.95
CA LEU A 41 0.57 3.12 2.24
C LEU A 41 0.81 3.08 0.71
N ALA A 42 2.05 2.91 0.26
CA ALA A 42 2.39 2.83 -1.16
C ALA A 42 1.81 1.57 -1.82
N LYS A 43 1.94 0.41 -1.15
CA LYS A 43 1.37 -0.85 -1.64
C LYS A 43 -0.16 -0.85 -1.60
N LEU A 44 -0.78 -0.27 -0.58
CA LEU A 44 -2.24 -0.06 -0.53
C LEU A 44 -2.73 0.81 -1.69
N HIS A 45 -2.04 1.92 -1.95
CA HIS A 45 -2.34 2.79 -3.08
C HIS A 45 -2.26 1.99 -4.40
N TYR A 46 -1.17 1.24 -4.61
CA TYR A 46 -1.00 0.40 -5.80
C TYR A 46 -2.11 -0.64 -5.97
N LEU A 47 -2.47 -1.34 -4.88
CA LEU A 47 -3.52 -2.35 -4.88
C LEU A 47 -4.88 -1.76 -5.27
N ARG A 48 -5.24 -0.62 -4.67
CA ARG A 48 -6.51 0.08 -4.92
C ARG A 48 -6.60 0.63 -6.34
N GLU A 49 -5.51 1.18 -6.86
CA GLU A 49 -5.45 1.61 -8.26
C GLU A 49 -5.64 0.42 -9.22
N GLY A 50 -5.01 -0.72 -8.94
CA GLY A 50 -5.20 -1.94 -9.71
C GLY A 50 -6.65 -2.44 -9.70
N PHE A 51 -7.31 -2.39 -8.55
CA PHE A 51 -8.72 -2.74 -8.41
C PHE A 51 -9.64 -1.75 -9.16
N ALA A 52 -9.42 -0.44 -9.01
CA ALA A 52 -10.18 0.60 -9.71
C ALA A 52 -10.05 0.50 -11.25
N GLN A 53 -8.91 0.00 -11.73
CA GLN A 53 -8.66 -0.27 -13.15
C GLN A 53 -9.20 -1.63 -13.63
N GLY A 54 -9.84 -2.42 -12.77
CA GLY A 54 -10.39 -3.73 -13.10
C GLY A 54 -9.33 -4.82 -13.33
N LYS A 55 -8.08 -4.62 -12.88
CA LYS A 55 -6.99 -5.58 -13.02
C LYS A 55 -6.99 -6.67 -11.93
N ILE A 56 -7.79 -6.48 -10.89
CA ILE A 56 -7.85 -7.34 -9.71
C ILE A 56 -9.33 -7.66 -9.48
N ALA A 57 -9.66 -8.93 -9.25
CA ALA A 57 -11.00 -9.34 -8.88
C ALA A 57 -11.32 -8.89 -7.44
N ASP A 58 -12.60 -8.67 -7.16
CA ASP A 58 -13.08 -8.18 -5.86
C ASP A 58 -12.61 -9.06 -4.68
N GLY A 59 -12.75 -10.38 -4.80
CA GLY A 59 -12.27 -11.32 -3.77
C GLY A 59 -10.76 -11.26 -3.54
N ASP A 60 -9.98 -11.22 -4.62
CA ASP A 60 -8.52 -11.13 -4.55
C ASP A 60 -8.07 -9.80 -3.94
N PHE A 61 -8.79 -8.71 -4.23
CA PHE A 61 -8.53 -7.40 -3.67
C PHE A 61 -8.72 -7.42 -2.15
N HIS A 62 -9.89 -7.88 -1.68
CA HIS A 62 -10.21 -7.90 -0.26
C HIS A 62 -9.27 -8.78 0.55
N GLU A 63 -8.95 -9.99 0.06
CA GLU A 63 -8.02 -10.89 0.75
C GLU A 63 -6.62 -10.25 0.89
N ARG A 64 -6.11 -9.62 -0.18
CA ARG A 64 -4.80 -8.97 -0.17
C ARG A 64 -4.77 -7.71 0.67
N GLU A 65 -5.82 -6.90 0.62
CA GLU A 65 -5.95 -5.69 1.43
C GLU A 65 -5.98 -6.06 2.92
N GLU A 66 -6.84 -7.00 3.31
CA GLU A 66 -6.95 -7.47 4.69
C GLU A 66 -5.63 -8.01 5.21
N LYS A 67 -5.00 -8.94 4.48
CA LYS A 67 -3.72 -9.55 4.88
C LYS A 67 -2.64 -8.49 5.12
N MET A 68 -2.59 -7.46 4.29
CA MET A 68 -1.59 -6.41 4.39
C MET A 68 -1.90 -5.44 5.54
N VAL A 69 -3.14 -4.95 5.66
CA VAL A 69 -3.54 -4.03 6.72
C VAL A 69 -3.43 -4.68 8.09
N VAL A 70 -4.01 -5.88 8.25
CA VAL A 70 -3.99 -6.64 9.50
C VAL A 70 -2.56 -7.07 9.83
N GLY A 71 -1.80 -7.54 8.84
CA GLY A 71 -0.41 -7.94 9.02
C GLY A 71 0.49 -6.78 9.47
N TYR A 72 0.28 -5.58 8.92
CA TYR A 72 1.00 -4.37 9.34
C TYR A 72 0.55 -3.88 10.72
N TRP A 73 -0.75 -3.86 10.99
CA TRP A 73 -1.28 -3.37 12.27
C TRP A 73 -0.91 -4.28 13.45
N ASN A 74 -0.90 -5.60 13.24
CA ASN A 74 -0.55 -6.57 14.28
C ASN A 74 0.95 -6.68 14.55
N ARG A 75 1.80 -5.97 13.80
CA ARG A 75 3.26 -5.97 14.01
C ARG A 75 3.74 -5.12 15.18
N GLY A 76 2.90 -4.25 15.73
CA GLY A 76 3.31 -3.40 16.84
C GLY A 76 2.19 -2.52 17.38
N SER A 77 1.51 -3.03 18.39
CA SER A 77 1.25 -2.27 19.62
C SER A 77 2.50 -2.25 20.49
#